data_AF-A0A955IJW7-F1
#
_entry.id   AF-A0A955IJW7-F1
#
_cell.length_a   1.000
_cell.length_b   1.000
_cell.length_c   1.000
_cell.angle_alpha   90.00
_cell.angle_beta   90.00
_cell.angle_gamma   90.00
#
_symmetry.space_group_name_H-M   'P 1'
#
loop_
_entity.id
_entity.type
_entity.pdbx_description
1 polymer ?
#
loop_
_entity_poly.entity_id
_entity_poly.type
_entity_poly.pdbx_seq_one_letter_code
_entity_poly.pdbx_strand_id
1 'polypeptide(L)'
;MLITSHRRMLPTAVACAVAAVLSFAAVLLSGCGAVEEPPPVVQKIPYSDLDELVAALNEVTMSGSTIDAMHLLSFYRMETPQQEADFALVQATAWRLTLLETLWTLNDGAADDRPQPLAPNEHPIVVTSRDDRRATGEQIENDDSITRLQFVEIDGRWWVSGYTIEQDPEHQDRIAAMRAEGDDMVRFYTIVMPHVVPRFIAAFQNRTFRDRESIQEFTRSVEQACTDAGITDARRVMRKIGL
;
A
#
# COMPACT_ATOMS: atom_id res chain seq x y z
N MET A 1 60.57 38.56 -31.49
CA MET A 1 59.11 38.46 -31.29
C MET A 1 58.89 37.71 -29.98
N LEU A 2 58.62 38.44 -28.89
CA LEU A 2 58.46 37.92 -27.52
C LEU A 2 56.96 37.92 -27.20
N ILE A 3 56.36 36.76 -26.93
CA ILE A 3 54.98 36.63 -26.48
C ILE A 3 54.99 36.55 -24.95
N THR A 4 54.52 37.61 -24.31
CA THR A 4 54.23 37.66 -22.86
C THR A 4 52.90 36.97 -22.57
N SER A 5 52.93 35.87 -21.83
CA SER A 5 51.72 35.22 -21.29
C SER A 5 51.27 35.95 -20.01
N HIS A 6 50.16 36.68 -20.09
CA HIS A 6 49.44 37.16 -18.90
C HIS A 6 48.56 36.03 -18.34
N ARG A 7 49.02 35.38 -17.26
CA ARG A 7 48.11 34.59 -16.41
C ARG A 7 47.29 35.58 -15.58
N ARG A 8 45.99 35.71 -15.89
CA ARG A 8 45.03 36.39 -15.01
C ARG A 8 44.76 35.46 -13.82
N MET A 9 45.36 35.77 -12.68
CA MET A 9 44.93 35.21 -11.40
C MET A 9 43.53 35.76 -11.10
N LEU A 10 42.55 34.87 -10.95
CA LEU A 10 41.26 35.26 -10.40
C LEU A 10 41.46 35.76 -8.95
N PRO A 11 40.82 36.87 -8.55
CA PRO A 11 40.99 37.43 -7.22
C PRO A 11 40.52 36.44 -6.16
N THR A 12 41.38 36.20 -5.17
CA THR A 12 41.24 35.20 -4.08
C THR A 12 39.90 35.29 -3.33
N ALA A 13 39.27 36.47 -3.32
CA ALA A 13 37.94 36.69 -2.76
C ALA A 13 36.82 35.90 -3.48
N VAL A 14 36.93 35.73 -4.81
CA VAL A 14 35.96 34.95 -5.59
C VAL A 14 36.16 33.45 -5.34
N ALA A 15 37.40 33.00 -5.16
CA ALA A 15 37.70 31.60 -4.82
C ALA A 15 37.14 31.20 -3.44
N CYS A 16 37.24 32.09 -2.44
CA CYS A 16 36.66 31.87 -1.12
C CYS A 16 35.12 31.90 -1.14
N ALA A 17 34.51 32.79 -1.93
CA ALA A 17 33.05 32.84 -2.09
C ALA A 17 32.50 31.58 -2.79
N VAL A 18 33.18 31.09 -3.84
CA VAL A 18 32.82 29.85 -4.53
C VAL A 18 32.99 28.63 -3.63
N ALA A 19 34.05 28.57 -2.82
CA ALA A 19 34.25 27.49 -1.85
C ALA A 19 33.20 27.50 -0.73
N ALA A 20 32.78 28.68 -0.25
CA ALA A 20 31.73 28.81 0.76
C ALA A 20 30.34 28.43 0.21
N VAL A 21 30.01 28.82 -1.03
CA VAL A 21 28.76 28.43 -1.70
C VAL A 21 28.74 26.92 -1.99
N LEU A 22 29.86 26.32 -2.40
CA LEU A 22 29.96 24.87 -2.60
C LEU A 22 29.88 24.09 -1.29
N SER A 23 30.41 24.62 -0.19
CA SER A 23 30.32 23.99 1.13
C SER A 23 28.89 24.09 1.69
N PHE A 24 28.19 25.19 1.45
CA PHE A 24 26.78 25.35 1.83
C PHE A 24 25.87 24.45 0.96
N ALA A 25 26.20 24.28 -0.33
CA ALA A 25 25.52 23.32 -1.20
C ALA A 25 25.77 21.86 -0.78
N ALA A 26 26.96 21.51 -0.28
CA ALA A 26 27.24 20.18 0.25
C ALA A 26 26.50 19.90 1.58
N VAL A 27 26.27 20.93 2.40
CA VAL A 27 25.43 20.82 3.61
C VAL A 27 23.94 20.74 3.26
N LEU A 28 23.48 21.45 2.22
CA LEU A 28 22.12 21.31 1.70
C LEU A 28 21.89 19.95 1.01
N LEU A 29 22.90 19.36 0.37
CA LEU A 29 22.83 18.03 -0.25
C LEU A 29 22.97 16.88 0.77
N SER A 30 23.62 17.10 1.91
CA SER A 30 23.65 16.12 3.01
C SER A 30 22.47 16.24 3.98
N GLY A 31 21.68 17.33 3.85
CA GLY A 31 20.43 17.58 4.58
C GLY A 31 19.15 17.23 3.80
N CYS A 32 19.24 16.79 2.54
CA CYS A 32 18.18 16.02 1.89
C CYS A 32 18.21 14.62 2.52
N GLY A 33 17.52 14.56 3.65
CA GLY A 33 17.48 13.43 4.56
C GLY A 33 17.28 12.12 3.84
N ALA A 34 17.83 11.09 4.48
CA ALA A 34 17.58 9.68 4.23
C ALA A 34 16.36 9.52 3.33
N VAL A 35 16.60 9.10 2.09
CA VAL A 35 15.61 8.31 1.39
C VAL A 35 15.34 7.18 2.36
N GLU A 36 14.25 7.30 3.15
CA GLU A 36 13.61 6.18 3.79
C GLU A 36 13.62 5.13 2.68
N GLU A 37 14.45 4.09 2.84
CA GLU A 37 14.39 2.97 1.91
C GLU A 37 12.91 2.67 1.79
N PRO A 38 12.34 2.70 0.58
CA PRO A 38 10.91 2.47 0.42
C PRO A 38 10.60 1.25 1.27
N PRO A 39 9.59 1.31 2.16
CA PRO A 39 9.28 0.21 3.06
C PRO A 39 9.31 -1.05 2.22
N PRO A 40 9.97 -2.13 2.67
CA PRO A 40 10.27 -3.28 1.84
C PRO A 40 9.04 -3.60 1.02
N VAL A 41 9.14 -3.41 -0.30
CA VAL A 41 8.08 -3.77 -1.24
C VAL A 41 7.74 -5.19 -0.85
N VAL A 42 6.56 -5.38 -0.24
CA VAL A 42 6.14 -6.68 0.27
C VAL A 42 6.41 -7.64 -0.87
N GLN A 43 7.35 -8.55 -0.63
CA GLN A 43 7.75 -9.53 -1.62
C GLN A 43 6.47 -10.18 -2.05
N LYS A 44 6.08 -9.94 -3.31
CA LYS A 44 5.21 -10.86 -4.03
C LYS A 44 5.73 -12.24 -3.67
N ILE A 45 4.88 -13.13 -3.14
CA ILE A 45 5.30 -14.51 -2.90
C ILE A 45 4.84 -15.31 -4.12
N PRO A 46 5.66 -15.42 -5.18
CA PRO A 46 5.34 -16.22 -6.34
C PRO A 46 5.67 -17.69 -6.06
N TYR A 47 4.64 -18.51 -5.98
CA TYR A 47 4.81 -19.95 -5.76
C TYR A 47 5.28 -20.63 -7.03
N SER A 48 6.21 -21.58 -6.90
CA SER A 48 6.71 -22.38 -8.03
C SER A 48 5.66 -23.35 -8.54
N ASP A 49 4.75 -23.76 -7.68
CA ASP A 49 3.69 -24.71 -7.97
C ASP A 49 2.33 -24.21 -7.48
N LEU A 50 1.26 -24.67 -8.15
CA LEU A 50 -0.11 -24.31 -7.82
C LEU A 50 -0.52 -24.85 -6.44
N ASP A 51 -0.10 -26.06 -6.08
CA ASP A 51 -0.49 -26.68 -4.82
C ASP A 51 0.20 -25.96 -3.64
N GLU A 52 1.41 -25.44 -3.84
CA GLU A 52 2.10 -24.56 -2.86
C GLU A 52 1.32 -23.26 -2.64
N LEU A 53 0.84 -22.63 -3.72
CA LEU A 53 0.01 -21.43 -3.64
C LEU A 53 -1.29 -21.70 -2.87
N VAL A 54 -1.99 -22.79 -3.21
CA VAL A 54 -3.26 -23.17 -2.58
C VAL A 54 -3.05 -23.50 -1.10
N ALA A 55 -1.97 -24.19 -0.75
CA ALA A 55 -1.64 -24.49 0.65
C ALA A 55 -1.43 -23.20 1.46
N ALA A 56 -0.70 -22.23 0.92
CA ALA A 56 -0.49 -20.95 1.58
C ALA A 56 -1.76 -20.09 1.68
N LEU A 57 -2.63 -20.10 0.65
CA LEU A 57 -3.94 -19.45 0.73
C LEU A 57 -4.83 -20.08 1.79
N ASN A 58 -4.83 -21.41 1.91
CA ASN A 58 -5.57 -22.12 2.96
C ASN A 58 -5.02 -21.78 4.36
N GLU A 59 -3.70 -21.72 4.53
CA GLU A 59 -3.09 -21.30 5.80
C GLU A 59 -3.60 -19.91 6.21
N VAL A 60 -3.63 -18.96 5.27
CA VAL A 60 -4.06 -17.58 5.53
C VAL A 60 -5.57 -17.50 5.79
N THR A 61 -6.41 -18.04 4.91
CA THR A 61 -7.88 -17.98 5.01
C THR A 61 -8.46 -18.75 6.21
N MET A 62 -7.79 -19.84 6.61
CA MET A 62 -8.28 -20.71 7.70
C MET A 62 -7.69 -20.36 9.07
N SER A 63 -6.78 -19.37 9.16
CA SER A 63 -6.16 -18.94 10.43
C SER A 63 -6.96 -17.88 11.21
N GLY A 64 -7.88 -17.16 10.54
CA GLY A 64 -8.89 -16.32 11.18
C GLY A 64 -8.41 -14.98 11.75
N SER A 65 -7.27 -14.45 11.30
CA SER A 65 -6.79 -13.13 11.73
C SER A 65 -7.16 -12.03 10.72
N THR A 66 -7.47 -10.81 11.17
CA THR A 66 -7.78 -9.69 10.25
C THR A 66 -6.54 -9.14 9.54
N ILE A 67 -5.35 -9.36 10.13
CA ILE A 67 -4.05 -9.05 9.50
C ILE A 67 -3.89 -9.83 8.19
N ASP A 68 -4.55 -10.99 8.09
CA ASP A 68 -4.46 -11.86 6.94
C ASP A 68 -5.22 -11.36 5.72
N ALA A 69 -6.23 -10.50 5.87
CA ALA A 69 -6.94 -9.89 4.74
C ALA A 69 -5.99 -9.08 3.84
N MET A 70 -4.98 -8.43 4.43
CA MET A 70 -3.94 -7.71 3.69
C MET A 70 -2.94 -8.66 3.04
N HIS A 71 -2.59 -9.76 3.72
CA HIS A 71 -1.73 -10.79 3.16
C HIS A 71 -2.40 -11.51 1.98
N LEU A 72 -3.71 -11.74 2.02
CA LEU A 72 -4.49 -12.34 0.92
C LEU A 72 -4.31 -11.58 -0.39
N LEU A 73 -4.31 -10.24 -0.33
CA LEU A 73 -4.09 -9.41 -1.51
C LEU A 73 -2.70 -9.61 -2.13
N SER A 74 -1.67 -9.95 -1.34
CA SER A 74 -0.32 -10.19 -1.88
C SER A 74 -0.20 -11.41 -2.81
N PHE A 75 -1.18 -12.32 -2.77
CA PHE A 75 -1.24 -13.50 -3.65
C PHE A 75 -1.77 -13.18 -5.05
N TYR A 76 -2.33 -11.99 -5.27
CA TYR A 76 -2.97 -11.63 -6.52
C TYR A 76 -1.99 -11.05 -7.54
N ARG A 77 -2.21 -11.42 -8.81
CA ARG A 77 -1.53 -10.85 -9.96
C ARG A 77 -2.55 -10.27 -10.93
N MET A 78 -2.45 -8.97 -11.14
CA MET A 78 -3.22 -8.25 -12.14
C MET A 78 -2.60 -8.47 -13.51
N GLU A 79 -3.44 -8.83 -14.48
CA GLU A 79 -3.04 -9.17 -15.86
C GLU A 79 -3.18 -7.96 -16.80
N THR A 80 -3.89 -6.90 -16.38
CA THR A 80 -4.10 -5.68 -17.16
C THR A 80 -3.87 -4.39 -16.33
N PRO A 81 -3.57 -3.24 -16.96
CA PRO A 81 -3.44 -1.96 -16.25
C PRO A 81 -4.71 -1.53 -15.52
N GLN A 82 -5.88 -1.87 -16.08
CA GLN A 82 -7.16 -1.57 -15.46
C GLN A 82 -7.34 -2.36 -14.17
N GLN A 83 -7.01 -3.66 -14.21
CA GLN A 83 -6.97 -4.52 -13.03
C GLN A 83 -5.99 -4.01 -11.98
N GLU A 84 -4.81 -3.51 -12.39
CA GLU A 84 -3.85 -2.89 -11.46
C GLU A 84 -4.42 -1.65 -10.75
N ALA A 85 -5.11 -0.78 -11.48
CA ALA A 85 -5.75 0.39 -10.90
C ALA A 85 -6.89 0.01 -9.93
N ASP A 86 -7.69 -0.98 -10.28
CA ASP A 86 -8.83 -1.46 -9.49
C ASP A 86 -8.38 -2.20 -8.22
N PHE A 87 -7.36 -3.03 -8.37
CA PHE A 87 -6.71 -3.70 -7.25
C PHE A 87 -6.09 -2.72 -6.27
N ALA A 88 -5.46 -1.64 -6.76
CA ALA A 88 -4.91 -0.60 -5.89
C ALA A 88 -6.00 0.09 -5.04
N LEU A 89 -7.18 0.33 -5.62
CA LEU A 89 -8.33 0.88 -4.87
C LEU A 89 -8.80 -0.07 -3.76
N VAL A 90 -8.84 -1.36 -4.04
CA VAL A 90 -9.31 -2.35 -3.06
C VAL A 90 -8.29 -2.67 -1.99
N GLN A 91 -7.02 -2.73 -2.36
CA GLN A 91 -5.94 -2.80 -1.38
C GLN A 91 -6.01 -1.62 -0.41
N ALA A 92 -6.21 -0.40 -0.92
CA ALA A 92 -6.36 0.79 -0.10
C ALA A 92 -7.60 0.76 0.82
N THR A 93 -8.67 0.10 0.40
CA THR A 93 -9.88 -0.11 1.22
C THR A 93 -9.62 -1.10 2.35
N ALA A 94 -8.95 -2.21 2.05
CA ALA A 94 -8.54 -3.19 3.07
C ALA A 94 -7.58 -2.55 4.09
N TRP A 95 -6.66 -1.69 3.63
CA TRP A 95 -5.81 -0.89 4.50
C TRP A 95 -6.59 0.09 5.38
N ARG A 96 -7.67 0.71 4.87
CA ARG A 96 -8.55 1.56 5.68
C ARG A 96 -9.19 0.77 6.82
N LEU A 97 -9.70 -0.43 6.55
CA LEU A 97 -10.27 -1.30 7.59
C LEU A 97 -9.20 -1.65 8.64
N THR A 98 -7.99 -2.02 8.21
CA THR A 98 -6.87 -2.33 9.11
C THR A 98 -6.43 -1.13 9.95
N LEU A 99 -6.37 0.06 9.33
CA LEU A 99 -6.02 1.31 10.00
C LEU A 99 -7.07 1.68 11.05
N LEU A 100 -8.35 1.59 10.69
CA LEU A 100 -9.44 1.82 11.61
C LEU A 100 -9.44 0.79 12.75
N GLU A 101 -9.20 -0.50 12.47
CA GLU A 101 -9.01 -1.55 13.50
C GLU A 101 -7.87 -1.25 14.46
N THR A 102 -6.74 -0.79 13.93
CA THR A 102 -5.58 -0.42 14.76
C THR A 102 -5.92 0.80 15.64
N LEU A 103 -6.62 1.79 15.08
CA LEU A 103 -7.13 2.97 15.81
C LEU A 103 -8.23 2.61 16.83
N TRP A 104 -9.03 1.58 16.57
CA TRP A 104 -10.06 1.07 17.47
C TRP A 104 -9.47 0.30 18.64
N THR A 105 -8.45 -0.53 18.41
CA THR A 105 -7.70 -1.24 19.47
C THR A 105 -6.99 -0.28 20.43
N LEU A 106 -6.73 0.95 19.97
CA LEU A 106 -6.14 2.05 20.73
C LEU A 106 -7.12 2.79 21.66
N ASN A 107 -8.42 2.77 21.37
CA ASN A 107 -9.46 3.52 22.08
C ASN A 107 -10.43 2.54 22.74
N ASP A 108 -10.17 2.18 23.99
CA ASP A 108 -10.86 1.15 24.79
C ASP A 108 -12.33 1.50 25.17
N GLY A 109 -13.08 2.21 24.32
CA GLY A 109 -14.41 2.73 24.65
C GLY A 109 -15.30 3.12 23.47
N ALA A 110 -16.41 2.38 23.36
CA ALA A 110 -17.71 2.73 22.75
C ALA A 110 -17.81 2.85 21.21
N ALA A 111 -18.19 1.74 20.57
CA ALA A 111 -19.13 1.72 19.44
C ALA A 111 -19.79 0.32 19.34
N ASP A 112 -21.09 0.27 19.05
CA ASP A 112 -21.88 -0.97 18.91
C ASP A 112 -21.54 -1.77 17.62
N ASP A 113 -20.76 -1.17 16.71
CA ASP A 113 -20.41 -1.71 15.38
C ASP A 113 -18.92 -2.09 15.28
N ARG A 114 -18.49 -3.08 16.07
CA ARG A 114 -17.15 -3.67 15.94
C ARG A 114 -17.01 -4.36 14.57
N PRO A 115 -15.90 -4.20 13.84
CA PRO A 115 -15.51 -5.22 12.86
C PRO A 115 -15.22 -6.48 13.65
N GLN A 116 -16.00 -7.52 13.39
CA GLN A 116 -15.66 -8.82 13.93
C GLN A 116 -14.42 -9.31 13.19
N PRO A 117 -13.46 -9.94 13.89
CA PRO A 117 -12.40 -10.62 13.20
C PRO A 117 -13.01 -11.56 12.17
N LEU A 118 -12.45 -11.59 10.96
CA LEU A 118 -12.92 -12.52 9.93
C LEU A 118 -12.85 -13.91 10.53
N ALA A 119 -14.01 -14.55 10.67
CA ALA A 119 -14.06 -15.92 11.15
C ALA A 119 -13.18 -16.76 10.21
N PRO A 120 -12.28 -17.60 10.75
CA PRO A 120 -11.50 -18.50 9.91
C PRO A 120 -12.46 -19.29 9.03
N ASN A 121 -12.18 -19.37 7.74
CA ASN A 121 -12.95 -20.26 6.89
C ASN A 121 -12.58 -21.71 7.28
N GLU A 122 -13.58 -22.56 7.52
CA GLU A 122 -13.35 -23.96 7.91
C GLU A 122 -13.10 -24.88 6.71
N HIS A 123 -13.40 -24.40 5.51
CA HIS A 123 -13.31 -25.18 4.28
C HIS A 123 -12.08 -24.78 3.45
N PRO A 124 -11.26 -25.77 3.04
CA PRO A 124 -10.12 -25.49 2.20
C PRO A 124 -10.58 -25.19 0.77
N ILE A 125 -9.78 -24.39 0.07
CA ILE A 125 -9.83 -24.21 -1.37
C ILE A 125 -9.56 -25.55 -2.06
N VAL A 126 -10.42 -25.92 -2.99
CA VAL A 126 -10.29 -27.11 -3.84
C VAL A 126 -10.11 -26.70 -5.29
N VAL A 127 -9.05 -27.16 -5.94
CA VAL A 127 -8.85 -26.95 -7.39
C VAL A 127 -9.84 -27.83 -8.17
N THR A 128 -10.72 -27.21 -8.95
CA THR A 128 -11.81 -27.87 -9.69
C THR A 128 -11.47 -28.09 -11.17
N SER A 129 -10.59 -27.28 -11.73
CA SER A 129 -10.04 -27.49 -13.08
C SER A 129 -8.60 -26.99 -13.17
N ARG A 130 -7.78 -27.65 -13.98
CA ARG A 130 -6.37 -27.30 -14.19
C ARG A 130 -5.98 -27.55 -15.64
N ASP A 131 -5.50 -26.49 -16.28
CA ASP A 131 -4.79 -26.51 -17.55
C ASP A 131 -3.30 -26.19 -17.30
N ASP A 132 -2.47 -26.23 -18.34
CA ASP A 132 -1.01 -26.06 -18.21
C ASP A 132 -0.59 -24.74 -17.52
N ARG A 133 -1.37 -23.66 -17.69
CA ARG A 133 -1.02 -22.31 -17.21
C ARG A 133 -2.14 -21.57 -16.50
N ARG A 134 -3.30 -22.21 -16.32
CA ARG A 134 -4.46 -21.65 -15.63
C ARG A 134 -5.14 -22.75 -14.83
N ALA A 135 -5.77 -22.36 -13.73
CA ALA A 135 -6.59 -23.26 -12.94
C ALA A 135 -7.78 -22.50 -12.37
N THR A 136 -8.82 -23.24 -12.00
CA THR A 136 -9.94 -22.74 -11.23
C THR A 136 -10.00 -23.53 -9.92
N GLY A 137 -10.25 -22.83 -8.83
CA GLY A 137 -10.59 -23.46 -7.56
C GLY A 137 -11.83 -22.83 -6.96
N GLU A 138 -12.37 -23.50 -5.98
CA GLU A 138 -13.56 -23.07 -5.27
C GLU A 138 -13.29 -23.22 -3.76
N GLN A 139 -13.71 -22.21 -3.00
CA GLN A 139 -13.78 -22.28 -1.55
C GLN A 139 -15.25 -22.16 -1.16
N ILE A 140 -15.70 -23.06 -0.29
CA ILE A 140 -17.00 -22.93 0.35
C ILE A 140 -16.79 -21.99 1.53
N GLU A 141 -17.58 -20.92 1.61
CA GLU A 141 -17.54 -20.00 2.74
C GLU A 141 -18.35 -20.55 3.91
N ASN A 142 -18.12 -20.03 5.12
CA ASN A 142 -18.84 -20.46 6.31
C ASN A 142 -20.37 -20.18 6.25
N ASP A 143 -20.82 -19.38 5.29
CA ASP A 143 -22.23 -19.11 5.01
C ASP A 143 -22.80 -19.96 3.85
N ASP A 144 -22.11 -21.04 3.48
CA ASP A 144 -22.39 -21.94 2.36
C ASP A 144 -22.31 -21.29 0.97
N SER A 145 -21.87 -20.02 0.86
CA SER A 145 -21.58 -19.42 -0.44
C SER A 145 -20.32 -20.00 -1.06
N ILE A 146 -20.14 -19.85 -2.37
CA ILE A 146 -18.99 -20.38 -3.10
C ILE A 146 -18.19 -19.22 -3.67
N THR A 147 -16.96 -19.07 -3.19
CA THR A 147 -15.96 -18.18 -3.76
C THR A 147 -15.20 -18.93 -4.84
N ARG A 148 -15.31 -18.48 -6.10
CA ARG A 148 -14.55 -19.04 -7.21
C ARG A 148 -13.24 -18.27 -7.39
N LEU A 149 -12.12 -18.98 -7.25
CA LEU A 149 -10.77 -18.46 -7.43
C LEU A 149 -10.26 -18.85 -8.82
N GLN A 150 -9.74 -17.88 -9.55
CA GLN A 150 -9.02 -18.10 -10.79
C GLN A 150 -7.52 -18.01 -10.52
N PHE A 151 -6.74 -18.94 -11.07
CA PHE A 151 -5.29 -18.98 -10.93
C PHE A 151 -4.61 -18.86 -12.29
N VAL A 152 -3.44 -18.23 -12.31
CA VAL A 152 -2.68 -18.00 -13.54
C VAL A 152 -1.19 -18.18 -13.31
N GLU A 153 -0.52 -18.81 -14.27
CA GLU A 153 0.93 -18.91 -14.30
C GLU A 153 1.56 -17.80 -15.15
N ILE A 154 2.34 -16.93 -14.52
CA ILE A 154 3.05 -15.81 -15.13
C ILE A 154 4.53 -15.92 -14.77
N ASP A 155 5.39 -15.93 -15.78
CA ASP A 155 6.85 -16.02 -15.65
C ASP A 155 7.33 -17.22 -14.80
N GLY A 156 6.69 -18.38 -14.99
CA GLY A 156 7.05 -19.62 -14.29
C GLY A 156 6.57 -19.70 -12.84
N ARG A 157 5.58 -18.86 -12.47
CA ARG A 157 5.09 -18.70 -11.10
C ARG A 157 3.58 -18.61 -11.07
N TRP A 158 2.98 -19.23 -10.07
CA TRP A 158 1.53 -19.26 -9.87
C TRP A 158 1.05 -18.13 -8.97
N TRP A 159 -0.12 -17.58 -9.34
CA TRP A 159 -0.78 -16.47 -8.66
C TRP A 159 -2.30 -16.70 -8.63
N VAL A 160 -2.98 -16.02 -7.71
CA VAL A 160 -4.41 -15.75 -7.88
C VAL A 160 -4.56 -14.68 -8.96
N SER A 161 -5.37 -14.94 -9.97
CA SER A 161 -5.64 -13.99 -11.04
C SER A 161 -6.53 -12.85 -10.55
N GLY A 162 -6.27 -11.63 -11.04
CA GLY A 162 -7.13 -10.47 -10.82
C GLY A 162 -8.57 -10.63 -11.29
N TYR A 163 -8.85 -11.55 -12.22
CA TYR A 163 -10.22 -11.86 -12.63
C TYR A 163 -11.09 -12.41 -11.50
N THR A 164 -10.48 -13.07 -10.51
CA THR A 164 -11.17 -13.51 -9.27
C THR A 164 -11.85 -12.33 -8.58
N ILE A 165 -11.12 -11.21 -8.52
CA ILE A 165 -11.56 -9.99 -7.85
C ILE A 165 -12.62 -9.26 -8.69
N GLU A 166 -12.43 -9.23 -10.01
CA GLU A 166 -13.39 -8.57 -10.90
C GLU A 166 -14.77 -9.23 -10.90
N GLN A 167 -14.85 -10.52 -10.60
CA GLN A 167 -16.10 -11.28 -10.55
C GLN A 167 -16.86 -11.12 -9.23
N ASP A 168 -16.23 -10.55 -8.20
CA ASP A 168 -16.89 -10.25 -6.93
C ASP A 168 -17.81 -9.01 -7.09
N PRO A 169 -19.15 -9.16 -6.99
CA PRO A 169 -20.07 -8.04 -7.13
C PRO A 169 -19.87 -6.96 -6.06
N GLU A 170 -19.51 -7.35 -4.83
CA GLU A 170 -19.28 -6.41 -3.75
C GLU A 170 -18.04 -5.56 -4.03
N HIS A 171 -17.01 -6.18 -4.61
CA HIS A 171 -15.83 -5.47 -5.08
C HIS A 171 -16.16 -4.43 -6.16
N GLN A 172 -16.95 -4.81 -7.16
CA GLN A 172 -17.35 -3.91 -8.25
C GLN A 172 -18.14 -2.70 -7.72
N ASP A 173 -19.07 -2.94 -6.79
CA ASP A 173 -19.87 -1.88 -6.16
C ASP A 173 -18.98 -0.92 -5.35
N ARG A 174 -18.00 -1.44 -4.60
CA ARG A 174 -17.03 -0.63 -3.85
C ARG A 174 -16.19 0.24 -4.77
N ILE A 175 -15.66 -0.31 -5.86
CA ILE A 175 -14.88 0.47 -6.85
C ILE A 175 -15.75 1.55 -7.50
N ALA A 176 -16.97 1.20 -7.90
CA ALA A 176 -17.90 2.16 -8.50
C ALA A 176 -18.21 3.31 -7.54
N ALA A 177 -18.46 3.01 -6.27
CA ALA A 177 -18.67 4.01 -5.22
C ALA A 177 -17.45 4.92 -5.04
N MET A 178 -16.24 4.35 -4.95
CA MET A 178 -15.01 5.13 -4.82
C MET A 178 -14.77 6.08 -5.99
N ARG A 179 -14.98 5.61 -7.22
CA ARG A 179 -14.87 6.45 -8.42
C ARG A 179 -15.92 7.56 -8.43
N ALA A 180 -17.13 7.29 -7.95
CA ALA A 180 -18.18 8.29 -7.84
C ALA A 180 -17.85 9.40 -6.82
N GLU A 181 -16.97 9.16 -5.84
CA GLU A 181 -16.52 10.19 -4.90
C GLU A 181 -15.52 11.19 -5.50
N GLY A 182 -14.98 10.89 -6.70
CA GLY A 182 -14.12 11.76 -7.50
C GLY A 182 -12.62 11.47 -7.40
N ASP A 183 -11.86 12.07 -8.33
CA ASP A 183 -10.43 11.82 -8.54
C ASP A 183 -9.56 11.99 -7.29
N ASP A 184 -9.90 12.95 -6.42
CA ASP A 184 -9.17 13.20 -5.17
C ASP A 184 -9.23 11.99 -4.21
N MET A 185 -10.37 11.31 -4.12
CA MET A 185 -10.50 10.10 -3.28
C MET A 185 -9.76 8.92 -3.92
N VAL A 186 -9.86 8.77 -5.24
CA VAL A 186 -9.12 7.74 -5.99
C VAL A 186 -7.62 7.93 -5.79
N ARG A 187 -7.10 9.14 -5.92
CA ARG A 187 -5.68 9.47 -5.66
C ARG A 187 -5.29 9.22 -4.22
N PHE A 188 -6.15 9.57 -3.26
CA PHE A 188 -5.87 9.29 -1.86
C PHE A 188 -5.68 7.79 -1.60
N TYR A 189 -6.61 6.98 -2.09
CA TYR A 189 -6.56 5.53 -1.91
C TYR A 189 -5.40 4.90 -2.69
N THR A 190 -5.15 5.30 -3.93
CA THR A 190 -4.13 4.64 -4.78
C THR A 190 -2.71 5.16 -4.58
N ILE A 191 -2.54 6.40 -4.13
CA ILE A 191 -1.23 7.05 -3.99
C ILE A 191 -0.87 7.26 -2.52
N VAL A 192 -1.78 7.81 -1.71
CA VAL A 192 -1.44 8.24 -0.35
C VAL A 192 -1.50 7.07 0.65
N MET A 193 -2.61 6.31 0.66
CA MET A 193 -2.84 5.22 1.63
C MET A 193 -1.74 4.14 1.66
N PRO A 194 -1.21 3.64 0.53
CA PRO A 194 -0.17 2.62 0.53
C PRO A 194 1.13 3.07 1.23
N HIS A 195 1.38 4.38 1.30
CA HIS A 195 2.52 4.96 2.02
C HIS A 195 2.20 5.32 3.47
N VAL A 196 0.97 5.77 3.72
CA VAL A 196 0.53 6.22 5.05
C VAL A 196 0.34 5.05 6.01
N VAL A 197 -0.28 3.96 5.55
CA VAL A 197 -0.72 2.88 6.44
C VAL A 197 0.46 2.06 7.02
N PRO A 198 1.48 1.65 6.24
CA PRO A 198 2.65 0.98 6.81
C PRO A 198 3.39 1.86 7.83
N ARG A 199 3.52 3.16 7.55
CA ARG A 199 4.14 4.14 8.46
C ARG A 199 3.32 4.31 9.73
N PHE A 200 1.99 4.33 9.63
CA PHE A 200 1.10 4.35 10.78
C PHE A 200 1.28 3.10 11.66
N ILE A 201 1.24 1.91 11.06
CA ILE A 201 1.42 0.64 11.77
C ILE A 201 2.79 0.60 12.46
N ALA A 202 3.86 0.98 11.76
CA ALA A 202 5.21 1.01 12.33
C ALA A 202 5.32 2.03 13.47
N ALA A 203 4.77 3.24 13.30
CA ALA A 203 4.73 4.26 14.36
C ALA A 203 3.94 3.78 15.57
N PHE A 204 2.85 3.04 15.37
CA PHE A 204 2.07 2.45 16.44
C PHE A 204 2.82 1.32 17.17
N GLN A 205 3.36 0.34 16.44
CA GLN A 205 4.12 -0.78 17.02
C GLN A 205 5.33 -0.29 17.83
N ASN A 206 6.00 0.77 17.37
CA ASN A 206 7.13 1.40 18.05
C ASN A 206 6.72 2.37 19.17
N ARG A 207 5.42 2.50 19.45
CA ARG A 207 4.84 3.43 20.44
C ARG A 207 5.31 4.88 20.24
N THR A 208 5.34 5.31 18.99
CA THR A 208 5.71 6.67 18.57
C THR A 208 4.58 7.65 18.84
N PHE A 209 3.32 7.21 18.76
CA PHE A 209 2.15 7.99 19.18
C PHE A 209 2.04 8.02 20.70
N ARG A 210 2.69 9.01 21.32
CA ARG A 210 2.76 9.14 22.79
C ARG A 210 1.88 10.25 23.34
N ASP A 211 1.54 11.21 22.50
CA ASP A 211 0.83 12.43 22.87
C ASP A 211 0.11 13.05 21.67
N ARG A 212 -0.62 14.13 21.93
CA ARG A 212 -1.37 14.86 20.89
C ARG A 212 -0.46 15.46 19.81
N GLU A 213 0.77 15.82 20.15
CA GLU A 213 1.71 16.46 19.23
C GLU A 213 2.21 15.47 18.17
N SER A 214 2.59 14.26 18.58
CA SER A 214 2.99 13.16 17.68
C SER A 214 1.87 12.73 16.71
N ILE A 215 0.61 12.75 17.15
CA ILE A 215 -0.55 12.50 16.28
C ILE A 215 -0.71 13.64 15.28
N GLN A 216 -0.62 14.91 15.72
CA GLN A 216 -0.71 16.07 14.84
C GLN A 216 0.42 16.14 13.81
N GLU A 217 1.62 15.69 14.15
CA GLU A 217 2.74 15.58 13.22
C GLU A 217 2.48 14.53 12.15
N PHE A 218 1.96 13.36 12.52
CA PHE A 218 1.55 12.35 11.56
C PHE A 218 0.44 12.85 10.65
N THR A 219 -0.63 13.46 11.19
CA THR A 219 -1.72 14.06 10.40
C THR A 219 -1.18 15.09 9.40
N ARG A 220 -0.25 15.97 9.83
CA ARG A 220 0.42 16.91 8.91
C ARG A 220 1.20 16.21 7.81
N SER A 221 1.87 15.11 8.12
CA SER A 221 2.60 14.31 7.11
C SER A 221 1.65 13.68 6.09
N VAL A 222 0.44 13.28 6.50
CA VAL A 222 -0.60 12.79 5.58
C VAL A 222 -1.15 13.93 4.72
N GLU A 223 -1.42 15.10 5.30
CA GLU A 223 -1.87 16.29 4.56
C GLU A 223 -0.83 16.74 3.51
N GLN A 224 0.46 16.64 3.85
CA GLN A 224 1.56 16.88 2.90
C GLN A 224 1.57 15.84 1.77
N ALA A 225 1.45 14.54 2.09
CA ALA A 225 1.39 13.50 1.08
C ALA A 225 0.19 13.65 0.13
N CYS A 226 -0.96 14.10 0.65
CA CYS A 226 -2.11 14.47 -0.18
C CYS A 226 -1.78 15.62 -1.15
N THR A 227 -1.09 16.65 -0.65
CA THR A 227 -0.66 17.80 -1.45
C THR A 227 0.30 17.37 -2.56
N ASP A 228 1.28 16.52 -2.23
CA ASP A 228 2.27 16.00 -3.18
C ASP A 228 1.62 15.10 -4.26
N ALA A 229 0.56 14.38 -3.91
CA ALA A 229 -0.27 13.59 -4.83
C ALA A 229 -1.23 14.47 -5.70
N GLY A 230 -1.22 15.78 -5.49
CA GLY A 230 -2.07 16.73 -6.22
C GLY A 230 -3.56 16.64 -5.84
N ILE A 231 -3.87 16.21 -4.61
CA ILE A 231 -5.24 16.18 -4.08
C ILE A 231 -5.66 17.61 -3.74
N THR A 232 -6.73 18.09 -4.39
CA THR A 232 -7.11 19.51 -4.32
C THR A 232 -7.76 19.91 -3.01
N ASP A 233 -8.44 18.99 -2.33
CA ASP A 233 -9.03 19.21 -1.01
C ASP A 233 -8.64 18.09 -0.03
N ALA A 234 -7.35 18.09 0.36
CA ALA A 234 -6.77 17.13 1.30
C ALA A 234 -7.56 17.02 2.60
N ARG A 235 -8.04 18.14 3.16
CA ARG A 235 -8.80 18.17 4.43
C ARG A 235 -10.19 17.56 4.31
N ARG A 236 -10.88 17.70 3.18
CA ARG A 236 -12.17 17.01 2.94
C ARG A 236 -11.95 15.51 2.84
N VAL A 237 -10.92 15.08 2.11
CA VAL A 237 -10.56 13.67 1.94
C VAL A 237 -10.20 13.04 3.31
N MET A 238 -9.32 13.68 4.07
CA MET A 238 -8.91 13.21 5.40
C MET A 238 -10.09 13.12 6.38
N ARG A 239 -10.98 14.13 6.40
CA ARG A 239 -12.20 14.07 7.23
C ARG A 239 -13.12 12.91 6.88
N LYS A 240 -13.27 12.58 5.59
CA LYS A 240 -14.13 11.47 5.15
C LYS A 240 -13.65 10.10 5.63
N ILE A 241 -12.34 9.95 5.82
CA ILE A 241 -11.72 8.69 6.27
C ILE A 241 -11.44 8.67 7.78
N GLY A 242 -11.78 9.74 8.51
CA GLY A 242 -11.62 9.83 9.96
C GLY A 242 -10.24 10.29 10.43
N LEU A 243 -9.48 11.02 9.61
CA LEU A 243 -8.21 11.66 9.95
C LEU A 243 -8.33 13.19 10.14
#